data_AF-A0A9E6DQL6-F1
#
_entry.id   AF-A0A9E6DQL6-F1
#
_cell.length_a   1.000
_cell.length_b   1.000
_cell.length_c   1.000
_cell.angle_alpha   90.00
_cell.angle_beta   90.00
_cell.angle_gamma   90.00
#
_symmetry.space_group_name_H-M   'P 1'
#
loop_
_entity.id
_entity.type
_entity.pdbx_description
1 polymer ?
#
loop_
_entity_poly.entity_id
_entity_poly.type
_entity_poly.pdbx_seq_one_letter_code
_entity_poly.pdbx_strand_id
1 'polypeptide(L)'
;MLGKQLRKKFTREFIQFGKNSNLFSGVLLFIHILQLIGLISLGYYTMGLDLDYSMVYFAIIMFLIATRLRAFNNIIHECSHYSFCKSKSLNILFGKIAALIIFSSYYEYKNEHMTHHKSLGNFEKDLDFQNRQKFL
;
A
#
# COMPACT_ATOMS: atom_id res chain seq x y z
N MET A 1 -7.21 -13.89 -27.42
CA MET A 1 -5.87 -13.28 -27.63
C MET A 1 -4.93 -13.76 -26.53
N LEU A 2 -3.72 -14.20 -26.87
CA LEU A 2 -2.71 -14.60 -25.88
C LEU A 2 -2.32 -13.36 -25.04
N GLY A 3 -2.22 -13.47 -23.71
CA GLY A 3 -1.97 -12.31 -22.83
C GLY A 3 -0.74 -11.46 -23.20
N LYS A 4 0.28 -12.07 -23.83
CA LYS A 4 1.44 -11.37 -24.39
C LYS A 4 1.10 -10.40 -25.53
N GLN A 5 0.12 -10.74 -26.37
CA GLN A 5 -0.33 -9.91 -27.48
C GLN A 5 -1.13 -8.70 -26.98
N LEU A 6 -1.99 -8.90 -25.98
CA LEU A 6 -2.71 -7.82 -25.30
C LEU A 6 -1.74 -6.84 -24.63
N ARG A 7 -0.75 -7.35 -23.88
CA ARG A 7 0.30 -6.51 -23.27
C ARG A 7 0.99 -5.68 -24.34
N LYS A 8 1.48 -6.29 -25.42
CA LYS A 8 2.19 -5.57 -26.49
C LYS A 8 1.32 -4.48 -27.16
N LYS A 9 0.03 -4.75 -27.35
CA LYS A 9 -0.92 -3.80 -27.95
C LYS A 9 -1.16 -2.58 -27.07
N PHE A 10 -1.39 -2.78 -25.77
CA PHE A 10 -1.82 -1.72 -24.85
C PHE A 10 -0.69 -1.11 -24.00
N THR A 11 0.53 -1.68 -24.00
CA THR A 11 1.65 -1.15 -23.18
C THR A 11 1.91 0.34 -23.45
N ARG A 12 1.78 0.80 -24.71
CA ARG A 12 2.00 2.20 -25.06
C ARG A 12 0.95 3.15 -24.47
N GLU A 13 -0.30 2.70 -24.38
CA GLU A 13 -1.39 3.45 -23.74
C GLU A 13 -1.18 3.50 -22.21
N PHE A 14 -0.72 2.40 -21.61
CA PHE A 14 -0.40 2.38 -20.18
C PHE A 14 0.79 3.26 -19.80
N ILE A 15 1.78 3.43 -20.69
CA ILE A 15 2.92 4.32 -20.48
C ILE A 15 2.51 5.80 -20.43
N GLN A 16 1.37 6.17 -21.03
CA GLN A 16 0.88 7.56 -21.03
C GLN A 16 0.38 8.03 -19.65
N PHE A 17 0.10 7.12 -18.71
CA PHE A 17 -0.12 7.50 -17.32
C PHE A 17 1.21 7.94 -16.69
N GLY A 18 1.43 9.25 -16.71
CA GLY A 18 2.64 9.86 -16.16
C GLY A 18 2.79 9.58 -14.67
N LYS A 19 4.05 9.40 -14.22
CA LYS A 19 4.35 9.26 -12.79
C LYS A 19 4.16 10.61 -12.08
N ASN A 20 3.66 10.54 -10.85
CA ASN A 20 3.58 11.69 -9.96
C ASN A 20 4.95 12.34 -9.75
N SER A 21 4.96 13.66 -9.54
CA SER A 21 6.19 14.38 -9.20
C SER A 21 6.72 13.93 -7.83
N ASN A 22 8.04 13.97 -7.63
CA ASN A 22 8.65 13.52 -6.37
C ASN A 22 8.09 14.28 -5.16
N LEU A 23 7.89 15.60 -5.31
CA LEU A 23 7.34 16.44 -4.25
C LEU A 23 5.89 16.06 -3.95
N PHE A 24 5.05 15.91 -4.99
CA PHE A 24 3.65 15.55 -4.80
C PHE A 24 3.50 14.21 -4.07
N SER A 25 4.27 13.19 -4.47
CA SER A 25 4.26 11.88 -3.80
C SER A 25 4.74 11.95 -2.36
N GLY A 26 5.74 12.78 -2.06
CA GLY A 26 6.21 13.02 -0.70
C GLY A 26 5.15 13.71 0.17
N VAL A 27 4.49 14.74 -0.36
CA VAL A 27 3.37 15.43 0.31
C VAL A 27 2.19 14.48 0.54
N LEU A 28 1.84 13.64 -0.44
CA LEU A 28 0.78 12.65 -0.32
C LEU A 28 1.07 11.65 0.82
N LEU A 29 2.29 11.11 0.88
CA LEU A 29 2.71 10.23 1.97
C LEU A 29 2.61 10.94 3.33
N PHE A 30 3.11 12.18 3.41
CA PHE A 30 3.08 12.97 4.63
C PHE A 30 1.64 13.25 5.11
N ILE A 31 0.73 13.58 4.20
CA ILE A 31 -0.70 13.77 4.52
C ILE A 31 -1.30 12.49 5.10
N HIS A 32 -0.99 11.31 4.54
CA HIS A 32 -1.48 10.04 5.09
C HIS A 32 -0.92 9.74 6.48
N ILE A 33 0.34 10.09 6.76
CA ILE A 33 0.94 9.98 8.09
C ILE A 33 0.21 10.89 9.08
N LEU A 34 -0.01 12.16 8.72
CA LEU A 34 -0.74 13.11 9.56
C LEU A 34 -2.18 12.65 9.80
N GLN A 35 -2.87 12.13 8.79
CA GLN A 35 -4.21 11.58 8.94
C GLN A 35 -4.24 10.40 9.91
N LEU A 36 -3.26 9.48 9.83
CA LEU A 36 -3.18 8.34 10.73
C LEU A 36 -2.96 8.79 12.17
N ILE A 37 -1.96 9.66 12.40
CA ILE A 37 -1.66 10.20 13.74
C ILE A 37 -2.87 10.97 14.28
N GLY A 38 -3.49 11.82 13.46
CA GLY A 38 -4.66 12.60 13.84
C GLY A 38 -5.85 11.73 14.25
N LEU A 39 -6.11 10.64 13.51
CA LEU A 39 -7.19 9.69 13.85
C LEU A 39 -6.88 8.91 15.14
N ILE A 40 -5.63 8.51 15.36
CA ILE A 40 -5.21 7.83 16.61
C ILE A 40 -5.38 8.79 17.80
N SER A 41 -4.89 10.03 17.69
CA SER A 41 -5.03 11.04 18.74
C SER A 41 -6.49 11.39 19.01
N LEU A 42 -7.31 11.50 17.96
CA LEU A 42 -8.76 11.71 18.10
C LEU A 42 -9.42 10.53 18.81
N GLY A 43 -9.10 9.30 18.43
CA GLY A 43 -9.58 8.09 19.11
C GLY A 43 -9.24 8.12 20.59
N TYR A 44 -7.97 8.33 20.92
CA TYR A 44 -7.50 8.44 22.31
C TYR A 44 -8.23 9.54 23.10
N TYR A 45 -8.40 10.73 22.50
CA TYR A 45 -9.11 11.83 23.13
C TYR A 45 -10.58 11.50 23.39
N THR A 46 -11.28 10.92 22.41
CA THR A 46 -12.70 10.56 22.57
C THR A 46 -12.94 9.46 23.61
N MET A 47 -11.96 8.56 23.82
CA MET A 47 -12.02 7.55 24.89
C MET A 47 -11.94 8.14 26.29
N GLY A 48 -11.38 9.35 26.44
CA GLY A 48 -11.30 10.06 27.73
C GLY A 48 -12.53 10.91 28.04
N LEU A 49 -13.56 10.90 27.19
CA LEU A 49 -14.79 11.66 27.36
C LEU A 49 -15.96 10.72 27.64
N ASP A 50 -16.88 11.14 28.50
CA ASP A 50 -18.16 10.48 28.72
C ASP A 50 -19.14 10.91 27.62
N LEU A 51 -19.03 10.26 26.45
CA LEU A 51 -19.90 10.50 25.30
C LEU A 51 -21.00 9.45 25.23
N ASP A 52 -22.25 9.91 25.04
CA ASP A 52 -23.33 9.04 24.60
C ASP A 52 -22.94 8.39 23.25
N TYR A 53 -23.20 7.08 23.10
CA TYR A 53 -22.80 6.31 21.91
C TYR A 53 -21.29 6.18 21.65
N SER A 54 -20.44 6.24 22.69
CA SER A 54 -18.98 6.04 22.61
C SER A 54 -18.53 4.87 21.72
N MET A 55 -19.25 3.74 21.76
CA MET A 55 -18.99 2.57 20.91
C MET A 55 -19.11 2.85 19.40
N VAL A 56 -20.08 3.68 19.00
CA VAL A 56 -20.28 4.05 17.58
C VAL A 56 -19.13 4.93 17.09
N TYR A 57 -18.74 5.92 17.88
CA TYR A 57 -17.59 6.76 17.56
C TYR A 57 -16.30 5.95 17.45
N PHE A 58 -16.08 5.02 18.40
CA PHE A 58 -14.93 4.12 18.36
C PHE A 58 -14.91 3.27 17.08
N ALA A 59 -16.04 2.66 16.71
CA ALA A 59 -16.14 1.85 15.50
C ALA A 59 -15.84 2.65 14.23
N ILE A 60 -16.37 3.88 14.11
CA ILE A 60 -16.10 4.76 12.97
C ILE A 60 -14.62 5.13 12.89
N ILE A 61 -14.00 5.53 14.00
CA ILE A 61 -12.59 5.92 14.05
C ILE A 61 -11.69 4.73 13.68
N MET A 62 -11.97 3.54 14.21
CA MET A 62 -11.24 2.32 13.87
C MET A 62 -11.35 1.98 12.37
N PHE A 63 -12.55 2.11 11.79
CA PHE A 63 -12.73 1.93 10.35
C PHE A 63 -11.89 2.93 9.54
N LEU A 64 -11.91 4.22 9.91
CA LEU A 64 -11.12 5.25 9.25
C LEU A 64 -9.61 4.98 9.36
N ILE A 65 -9.11 4.55 10.52
CA ILE A 65 -7.73 4.11 10.73
C ILE A 65 -7.39 2.95 9.77
N ALA A 66 -8.26 1.94 9.70
CA ALA A 66 -8.06 0.80 8.79
C ALA A 66 -7.95 1.24 7.32
N THR A 67 -8.73 2.26 6.89
CA THR A 67 -8.57 2.81 5.53
C THR A 67 -7.21 3.47 5.30
N ARG A 68 -6.60 4.08 6.34
CA ARG A 68 -5.26 4.69 6.23
C ARG A 68 -4.19 3.62 6.14
N LEU A 69 -4.29 2.56 6.95
CA LEU A 69 -3.40 1.39 6.84
C LEU A 69 -3.46 0.76 5.43
N ARG A 70 -4.67 0.65 4.86
CA ARG A 70 -4.86 0.20 3.47
C ARG A 70 -4.18 1.12 2.45
N ALA A 71 -4.21 2.44 2.68
CA ALA A 71 -3.53 3.41 1.83
C ALA A 71 -2.01 3.25 1.87
N PHE A 72 -1.41 3.02 3.04
CA PHE A 72 0.03 2.70 3.14
C PHE A 72 0.39 1.44 2.37
N ASN A 73 -0.43 0.39 2.44
CA ASN A 73 -0.20 -0.83 1.65
C ASN A 73 -0.24 -0.56 0.13
N ASN A 74 -1.14 0.31 -0.34
CA ASN A 74 -1.15 0.74 -1.74
C ASN A 74 0.12 1.53 -2.12
N ILE A 75 0.61 2.39 -1.22
CA ILE A 75 1.86 3.12 -1.46
C ILE A 75 3.04 2.15 -1.57
N ILE A 76 3.12 1.13 -0.70
CA ILE A 76 4.14 0.07 -0.77
C ILE A 76 4.07 -0.66 -2.12
N HIS A 77 2.86 -1.00 -2.57
CA HIS A 77 2.60 -1.61 -3.88
C HIS A 77 3.15 -0.76 -5.03
N GLU A 78 2.76 0.51 -5.13
CA GLU A 78 3.22 1.41 -6.19
C GLU A 78 4.73 1.67 -6.12
N CYS A 79 5.28 1.79 -4.91
CA CYS A 79 6.72 1.94 -4.69
C CYS A 79 7.50 0.69 -5.12
N SER A 80 6.90 -0.50 -5.01
CA SER A 80 7.51 -1.78 -5.43
C SER A 80 7.63 -1.86 -6.96
N HIS A 81 6.68 -1.27 -7.67
CA HIS A 81 6.68 -1.08 -9.13
C HIS A 81 7.49 0.13 -9.62
N TYR A 82 7.98 0.96 -8.70
CA TYR A 82 8.61 2.26 -8.99
C TYR A 82 7.71 3.24 -9.77
N SER A 83 6.39 3.15 -9.58
CA SER A 83 5.37 4.01 -10.21
C SER A 83 4.93 5.17 -9.31
N PHE A 84 5.14 5.07 -7.99
CA PHE A 84 4.64 6.05 -7.02
C PHE A 84 5.21 7.46 -7.23
N CYS A 85 6.48 7.58 -7.62
CA CYS A 85 7.11 8.85 -8.03
C CYS A 85 8.15 8.66 -9.15
N LYS A 86 8.68 9.75 -9.69
CA LYS A 86 9.68 9.71 -10.78
C LYS A 86 11.01 9.07 -10.35
N SER A 87 11.49 9.37 -9.14
CA SER A 87 12.79 8.88 -8.66
C SER A 87 12.72 7.46 -8.11
N LYS A 88 13.50 6.54 -8.68
CA LYS A 88 13.59 5.15 -8.21
C LYS A 88 14.04 5.06 -6.75
N SER A 89 15.02 5.88 -6.35
CA SER A 89 15.56 5.92 -4.99
C SER A 89 14.49 6.38 -3.99
N LEU A 90 13.69 7.38 -4.37
CA LEU A 90 12.60 7.87 -3.51
C LEU A 90 11.46 6.87 -3.41
N ASN A 91 11.13 6.12 -4.46
CA ASN A 91 10.17 5.01 -4.35
C ASN A 91 10.62 4.00 -3.29
N ILE A 92 11.91 3.61 -3.28
CA ILE A 92 12.43 2.67 -2.27
C ILE A 92 12.32 3.28 -0.86
N LEU A 93 12.68 4.55 -0.70
CA LEU A 93 12.60 5.24 0.59
C LEU A 93 11.15 5.34 1.09
N PHE A 94 10.24 5.86 0.27
CA PHE A 94 8.82 6.01 0.61
C PHE A 94 8.16 4.67 0.88
N GLY A 95 8.49 3.64 0.09
CA GLY A 95 8.02 2.27 0.32
C GLY A 95 8.48 1.71 1.66
N LYS A 96 9.74 1.95 2.06
CA LYS A 96 10.25 1.55 3.38
C LYS A 96 9.55 2.29 4.52
N ILE A 97 9.35 3.60 4.39
CA ILE A 97 8.63 4.40 5.40
C ILE A 97 7.19 3.90 5.56
N ALA A 98 6.48 3.70 4.46
CA ALA A 98 5.11 3.18 4.49
C ALA A 98 5.03 1.76 5.07
N ALA A 99 5.99 0.88 4.75
CA ALA A 99 6.07 -0.47 5.30
C ALA A 99 6.32 -0.46 6.81
N LEU A 100 7.21 0.41 7.30
CA LEU A 100 7.49 0.55 8.73
C LEU A 100 6.23 0.94 9.51
N ILE A 101 5.41 1.85 8.98
CA ILE A 101 4.18 2.33 9.63
C ILE A 101 3.17 1.20 9.86
N ILE A 102 3.10 0.24 8.95
CA ILE A 102 2.19 -0.91 9.05
C ILE A 102 2.87 -2.18 9.56
N PHE A 103 4.06 -2.05 10.15
CA PHE A 103 4.85 -3.17 10.70
C PHE A 103 5.13 -4.28 9.67
N SER A 104 5.44 -3.90 8.43
CA SER A 104 5.77 -4.80 7.34
C SER A 104 7.19 -4.57 6.80
N SER A 105 7.70 -5.52 6.01
CA SER A 105 8.99 -5.44 5.33
C SER A 105 8.81 -5.08 3.86
N TYR A 106 9.31 -3.90 3.44
CA TYR A 106 9.22 -3.46 2.04
C TYR A 106 9.87 -4.45 1.06
N TYR A 107 11.04 -5.01 1.40
CA TYR A 107 11.75 -5.90 0.48
C TYR A 107 11.11 -7.28 0.37
N GLU A 108 10.56 -7.80 1.46
CA GLU A 108 9.83 -9.06 1.47
C GLU A 108 8.55 -8.94 0.67
N TYR A 109 7.71 -7.93 0.98
CA TYR A 109 6.51 -7.61 0.22
C TYR A 109 6.82 -7.47 -1.27
N LYS A 110 7.85 -6.68 -1.61
CA LYS A 110 8.23 -6.46 -3.00
C LYS A 110 8.64 -7.75 -3.69
N ASN A 111 9.44 -8.59 -3.03
CA ASN A 111 9.91 -9.84 -3.62
C ASN A 111 8.72 -10.75 -3.93
N GLU A 112 7.85 -10.97 -2.94
CA GLU A 112 6.62 -11.76 -3.10
C GLU A 112 5.75 -11.21 -4.23
N HIS A 113 5.47 -9.91 -4.19
CA HIS A 113 4.65 -9.23 -5.17
C HIS A 113 5.21 -9.29 -6.60
N MET A 114 6.52 -9.19 -6.77
CA MET A 114 7.15 -9.34 -8.08
C MET A 114 7.07 -10.78 -8.59
N THR A 115 7.17 -11.78 -7.70
CA THR A 115 6.97 -13.19 -8.10
C THR A 115 5.54 -13.45 -8.52
N HIS A 116 4.56 -12.87 -7.80
CA HIS A 116 3.15 -12.93 -8.13
C HIS A 116 2.86 -12.39 -9.52
N HIS A 117 3.34 -11.19 -9.85
CA HIS A 117 3.18 -10.64 -11.20
C HIS A 117 3.87 -11.46 -12.29
N LYS A 118 4.99 -12.11 -11.98
CA LYS A 118 5.76 -12.93 -12.93
C LYS A 118 5.15 -14.31 -13.16
N SER A 119 4.53 -14.90 -12.14
CA SER A 119 4.12 -16.30 -12.10
C SER A 119 2.69 -16.48 -11.56
N LEU A 120 1.84 -15.49 -11.79
CA LEU A 120 0.46 -15.43 -11.33
C LEU A 120 -0.27 -16.77 -11.51
N GLY A 121 -0.78 -17.32 -10.40
CA GLY A 121 -1.54 -18.58 -10.40
C GLY A 121 -0.69 -19.85 -10.47
N ASN A 122 0.64 -19.74 -10.48
CA ASN A 122 1.53 -20.89 -10.37
C ASN A 122 1.87 -21.14 -8.90
N PHE A 123 1.30 -22.20 -8.34
CA PHE A 123 1.47 -22.60 -6.94
C PHE A 123 2.93 -22.86 -6.49
N GLU A 124 3.85 -23.18 -7.40
CA GLU A 124 5.25 -23.46 -7.08
C GLU A 124 6.18 -22.24 -7.22
N LYS A 125 5.76 -21.20 -7.94
CA LYS A 125 6.64 -20.08 -8.32
C LYS A 125 6.15 -18.73 -7.83
N ASP A 126 4.88 -18.64 -7.49
CA ASP A 126 4.28 -17.48 -6.88
C ASP A 126 4.42 -17.59 -5.36
N LEU A 127 5.29 -16.78 -4.77
CA LEU A 127 5.56 -16.81 -3.34
C LEU A 127 4.32 -16.49 -2.51
N ASP A 128 3.38 -15.72 -3.07
CA ASP A 128 2.10 -15.42 -2.42
C ASP A 128 1.27 -16.70 -2.18
N PHE A 129 1.30 -17.65 -3.12
CA PHE A 129 0.68 -18.95 -2.94
C PHE A 129 1.51 -19.90 -2.09
N GLN A 130 2.83 -19.96 -2.29
CA GLN A 130 3.71 -20.87 -1.53
C GLN A 130 3.65 -20.61 -0.03
N ASN A 131 3.61 -19.34 0.38
CA ASN A 131 3.52 -19.00 1.80
C ASN A 131 2.19 -19.44 2.42
N ARG A 132 1.10 -19.45 1.64
CA ARG A 132 -0.22 -19.92 2.10
C ARG A 132 -0.34 -21.44 2.14
N GLN A 133 0.36 -22.16 1.28
CA GLN A 133 0.35 -23.63 1.28
C GLN A 133 0.86 -24.25 2.57
N LYS A 134 1.67 -23.53 3.36
CA LYS A 134 2.15 -24.01 4.67
C LYS A 134 1.02 -24.22 5.68
N PHE A 135 -0.17 -23.67 5.43
CA PHE A 135 -1.33 -23.69 6.33
C PHE A 135 -2.52 -24.49 5.77
N LEU A 136 -2.37 -25.10 4.59
CA LEU A 136 -3.35 -25.99 3.96
C LEU A 136 -2.89 -27.44 4.11
#